data_AF-A0A8T4SPC4-F1
#
_entry.id   AF-A0A8T4SPC4-F1
#
_cell.length_a   1.000
_cell.length_b   1.000
_cell.length_c   1.000
_cell.angle_alpha   90.00
_cell.angle_beta   90.00
_cell.angle_gamma   90.00
#
_symmetry.space_group_name_H-M   'P 1'
#
loop_
_entity.id
_entity.type
_entity.pdbx_description
1 polymer ?
#
loop_
_entity_poly.entity_id
_entity_poly.type
_entity_poly.pdbx_seq_one_letter_code
_entity_poly.pdbx_strand_id
1 'polypeptide(L)'
;MYILKRYGESRKDTCPFCEKHGTTLNEQGIPTCSDHKGRSLELKCVCGQWLDIKKGKWGAYAQCIRCGNMNLKKALEMHVPEKPMEGKKDPPKPHVPTEITVRSDEVDFL
;
A
#
# COMPACT_ATOMS: atom_id res chain seq x y z
N MET A 1 -14.08 5.61 33.60
CA MET A 1 -14.54 6.21 32.33
C MET A 1 -14.79 5.08 31.35
N TYR A 2 -16.04 4.78 31.04
CA TYR A 2 -16.43 3.64 30.19
C TYR A 2 -16.67 4.15 28.76
N ILE A 3 -15.77 3.80 27.83
CA ILE A 3 -15.93 4.14 26.42
C ILE A 3 -16.91 3.14 25.81
N LEU A 4 -18.09 3.61 25.39
CA LEU A 4 -19.05 2.77 24.67
C LEU A 4 -18.45 2.29 23.34
N LYS A 5 -18.70 1.02 23.01
CA LYS A 5 -18.33 0.45 21.71
C LYS A 5 -19.07 1.20 20.60
N ARG A 6 -18.33 1.90 19.74
CA ARG A 6 -18.88 2.49 18.51
C ARG A 6 -18.90 1.42 17.43
N TYR A 7 -20.10 0.96 17.08
CA TYR A 7 -20.29 0.03 15.96
C TYR A 7 -20.18 0.80 14.64
N GLY A 8 -19.61 0.15 13.61
CA GLY A 8 -19.43 0.74 12.28
C GLY A 8 -18.02 1.27 11.98
N GLU A 9 -17.11 1.26 12.96
CA GLU A 9 -15.71 1.58 12.72
C GLU A 9 -14.94 0.33 12.25
N SER A 10 -14.40 0.38 11.03
CA SER A 10 -13.56 -0.67 10.46
C SER A 10 -12.08 -0.28 10.54
N ARG A 11 -11.23 -1.28 10.74
CA ARG A 11 -9.78 -1.07 10.74
C ARG A 11 -9.34 -0.65 9.32
N LYS A 12 -8.74 0.53 9.21
CA LYS A 12 -8.13 1.01 7.96
C LYS A 12 -6.65 0.66 7.97
N ASP A 13 -6.25 -0.31 7.16
CA ASP A 13 -4.85 -0.61 6.94
C ASP A 13 -4.33 0.20 5.74
N THR A 14 -3.30 1.01 5.98
CA THR A 14 -2.66 1.88 4.98
C THR A 14 -1.34 1.28 4.51
N CYS A 15 -1.03 1.47 3.23
CA CYS A 15 0.23 1.05 2.63
C CYS A 15 1.36 2.01 3.05
N PRO A 16 2.49 1.51 3.56
CA PRO A 16 3.59 2.35 4.05
C PRO A 16 4.38 3.07 2.94
N PHE A 17 4.18 2.71 1.66
CA PHE A 17 4.92 3.32 0.54
C PHE A 17 4.17 4.46 -0.14
N CYS A 18 2.84 4.40 -0.16
CA CYS A 18 2.01 5.33 -0.94
C CYS A 18 0.75 5.80 -0.21
N GLU A 19 0.59 5.43 1.07
CA GLU A 19 -0.50 5.83 1.97
C GLU A 19 -1.92 5.43 1.53
N LYS A 20 -2.06 4.82 0.35
CA LYS A 20 -3.30 4.21 -0.16
C LYS A 20 -3.71 3.01 0.70
N HIS A 21 -4.95 2.55 0.53
CA HIS A 21 -5.47 1.35 1.19
C HIS A 21 -4.61 0.10 0.87
N GLY A 22 -4.14 -0.58 1.92
CA GLY A 22 -3.38 -1.82 1.82
C GLY A 22 -4.32 -3.01 1.72
N THR A 23 -4.59 -3.49 0.51
CA THR A 23 -5.48 -4.64 0.26
C THR A 23 -4.73 -5.97 0.29
N THR A 24 -3.42 -5.97 0.06
CA THR A 24 -2.60 -7.18 -0.09
C THR A 24 -1.52 -7.26 0.98
N LEU A 25 -1.02 -8.47 1.25
CA LEU A 25 0.13 -8.67 2.12
C LEU A 25 1.39 -8.91 1.27
N ASN A 26 2.46 -8.24 1.66
CA ASN A 26 3.81 -8.49 1.17
C ASN A 26 4.39 -9.76 1.82
N GLU A 27 5.53 -10.25 1.32
CA GLU A 27 6.28 -11.41 1.84
C GLU A 27 6.64 -11.24 3.33
N GLN A 28 6.99 -10.02 3.73
CA GLN A 28 7.28 -9.65 5.12
C GLN A 28 6.02 -9.58 6.02
N GLY A 29 4.81 -9.74 5.45
CA GLY A 29 3.54 -9.68 6.18
C GLY A 29 3.01 -8.27 6.45
N ILE A 30 3.48 -7.27 5.69
CA ILE A 30 3.06 -5.87 5.78
C ILE A 30 1.90 -5.61 4.80
N PRO A 31 0.84 -4.87 5.19
CA PRO A 31 -0.22 -4.49 4.27
C PRO A 31 0.29 -3.49 3.23
N THR A 32 0.26 -3.87 1.96
CA THR A 32 0.69 -3.07 0.80
C THR A 32 -0.42 -3.02 -0.25
N CYS A 33 -0.38 -2.01 -1.13
CA CYS A 33 -1.20 -2.03 -2.34
C CYS A 33 -0.66 -3.10 -3.33
N SER A 34 -1.47 -3.46 -4.33
CA SER A 34 -1.09 -4.43 -5.36
C SER A 34 0.21 -4.05 -6.09
N ASP A 35 0.44 -2.76 -6.30
CA ASP A 35 1.63 -2.23 -7.00
C ASP A 35 2.92 -2.44 -6.19
N HIS A 36 2.82 -2.55 -4.86
CA HIS A 36 3.97 -2.63 -3.95
C HIS A 36 4.10 -4.00 -3.26
N LYS A 37 3.44 -5.03 -3.78
CA LYS A 37 3.47 -6.38 -3.22
C LYS A 37 4.87 -7.00 -3.18
N GLY A 38 5.75 -6.63 -4.11
CA GLY A 38 7.12 -7.18 -4.22
C GLY A 38 8.22 -6.29 -3.62
N ARG A 39 7.89 -5.19 -2.95
CA ARG A 39 8.89 -4.28 -2.38
C ARG A 39 9.19 -4.64 -0.93
N SER A 40 10.42 -5.03 -0.61
CA SER A 40 10.85 -5.20 0.78
C SER A 40 11.08 -3.84 1.47
N LEU A 41 10.75 -3.77 2.77
CA LEU A 41 11.15 -2.67 3.63
C LEU A 41 12.39 -3.08 4.44
N GLU A 42 13.41 -2.24 4.40
CA GLU A 42 14.59 -2.33 5.25
C GLU A 42 14.60 -1.11 6.17
N LEU A 43 14.63 -1.35 7.48
CA LEU A 43 14.54 -0.30 8.50
C LEU A 43 15.76 -0.38 9.43
N LYS A 44 16.20 0.76 9.95
CA LYS A 44 17.24 0.85 10.97
C LYS A 44 16.65 1.17 12.34
N CYS A 45 17.24 0.67 13.41
CA CYS A 45 16.83 1.03 14.76
C CYS A 45 17.40 2.40 15.14
N VAL A 46 16.84 3.05 16.16
CA VAL A 46 17.48 4.22 16.81
C VAL A 46 18.90 3.91 17.29
N CYS A 47 19.18 2.65 17.64
CA CYS A 47 20.52 2.22 18.02
C CYS A 47 21.49 1.98 16.85
N GLY A 48 21.06 2.25 15.60
CA GLY A 48 21.86 2.12 14.38
C GLY A 48 21.98 0.70 13.81
N GLN A 49 21.43 -0.32 14.48
CA GLN A 49 21.39 -1.70 13.97
C GLN A 49 20.23 -1.91 12.99
N TRP A 50 20.34 -2.91 12.12
CA TRP A 50 19.27 -3.31 11.23
C TRP A 50 18.09 -3.94 12.01
N LEU A 51 16.87 -3.66 11.54
CA LEU A 51 15.65 -4.31 12.04
C LEU A 51 15.28 -5.48 11.14
N ASP A 52 15.13 -6.64 11.74
CA ASP A 52 14.54 -7.79 11.06
C ASP A 52 13.02 -7.70 11.14
N ILE A 53 12.36 -7.68 9.99
CA ILE A 53 10.89 -7.75 9.93
C ILE A 53 10.47 -9.22 9.94
N LYS A 54 9.73 -9.62 10.96
CA LYS A 54 9.25 -10.99 11.15
C LYS A 54 7.73 -11.03 11.21
N LYS A 55 7.16 -12.16 10.80
CA LYS A 55 5.70 -12.38 10.82
C LYS A 55 5.29 -13.12 12.09
N GLY A 56 4.40 -12.50 12.87
CA GLY A 56 3.79 -13.11 14.05
C GLY A 56 2.30 -13.40 13.86
N LYS A 57 1.67 -13.98 14.87
CA LYS A 57 0.23 -14.32 14.89
C LYS A 57 -0.68 -13.11 14.65
N TRP A 58 -0.28 -11.93 15.13
CA TRP A 58 -1.07 -10.69 15.06
C TRP A 58 -0.60 -9.72 13.97
N GLY A 59 0.31 -10.15 13.10
CA GLY A 59 0.88 -9.35 12.03
C GLY A 59 2.41 -9.27 12.09
N ALA A 60 2.97 -8.47 11.19
CA ALA A 60 4.40 -8.23 11.12
C ALA A 60 4.88 -7.34 12.28
N TYR A 61 6.05 -7.68 12.83
CA TYR A 61 6.74 -6.94 13.87
C TYR A 61 8.21 -6.77 13.49
N ALA A 62 8.85 -5.76 14.07
CA ALA A 62 10.26 -5.52 13.89
C ALA A 62 11.05 -6.04 15.09
N GLN A 63 12.17 -6.71 14.85
CA GLN A 63 13.08 -7.16 15.89
C GLN A 63 14.45 -6.53 15.68
N CYS A 64 14.92 -5.82 16.70
CA CYS A 64 16.30 -5.35 16.77
C CYS A 64 17.09 -6.25 17.70
N ILE A 65 18.31 -6.64 17.31
CA ILE A 65 19.19 -7.49 18.13
C ILE A 65 19.52 -6.82 19.49
N ARG A 66 19.66 -5.48 19.50
CA ARG A 66 20.04 -4.73 20.72
C ARG A 66 18.86 -4.22 21.53
N CYS A 67 17.81 -3.72 20.88
CA CYS A 67 16.66 -3.10 21.56
C CYS A 67 15.49 -4.05 21.79
N GLY A 68 15.50 -5.23 21.16
CA GLY A 68 14.42 -6.21 21.23
C GLY A 68 13.31 -5.94 20.23
N ASN A 69 12.11 -6.45 20.55
CA ASN A 69 10.96 -6.41 19.65
C ASN A 69 10.23 -5.08 19.72
N MET A 70 9.86 -4.54 18.57
CA MET A 70 9.15 -3.28 18.41
C MET A 70 7.95 -3.44 17.48
N ASN A 71 6.92 -2.65 17.75
CA ASN A 71 5.74 -2.60 16.89
C ASN A 71 6.11 -1.97 15.54
N LEU A 72 5.63 -2.57 14.45
CA LEU A 72 5.95 -2.11 13.10
C LEU A 72 5.50 -0.67 12.83
N LYS A 73 4.39 -0.22 13.42
CA LYS A 73 3.95 1.18 13.35
C LYS A 73 5.00 2.16 13.89
N LYS A 74 5.58 1.84 15.05
CA LYS A 74 6.67 2.64 15.65
C LYS A 74 7.92 2.60 14.78
N ALA A 75 8.22 1.45 14.19
CA ALA A 75 9.36 1.31 13.29
C ALA A 75 9.22 2.17 12.02
N LEU A 76 8.01 2.26 11.47
CA LEU A 76 7.71 3.11 10.32
C LEU A 76 7.72 4.61 10.65
N GLU A 77 7.26 5.01 11.84
CA GLU A 77 7.28 6.42 12.27
C GLU A 77 8.71 6.98 12.40
N MET A 78 9.69 6.12 12.71
CA MET A 78 11.10 6.53 12.84
C MET A 78 11.80 6.72 11.49
N HIS A 79 11.26 6.14 10.41
CA HIS A 79 11.80 6.28 9.05
C HIS A 79 10.78 7.00 8.20
N VAL A 80 11.02 8.29 7.93
CA VAL A 80 10.29 8.96 6.86
C VAL A 80 10.78 8.34 5.55
N PRO A 81 9.93 7.62 4.79
CA PRO A 81 10.35 7.21 3.46
C PRO A 81 10.60 8.49 2.67
N GLU A 82 11.84 8.69 2.21
CA GLU A 82 12.11 9.66 1.16
C GLU A 82 11.16 9.30 0.02
N LYS A 83 10.25 10.22 -0.30
CA LYS A 83 9.22 10.00 -1.33
C LYS A 83 9.94 9.51 -2.59
N PRO A 84 9.62 8.33 -3.14
CA PRO A 84 10.23 7.92 -4.39
C PRO A 84 9.87 8.97 -5.45
N MET A 85 10.91 9.51 -6.09
CA MET A 85 10.78 10.45 -7.18
C MET A 85 9.79 9.92 -8.22
N GLU A 86 8.97 10.85 -8.71
CA GLU A 86 7.87 10.63 -9.62
C GLU A 86 8.29 9.72 -10.79
N GLY A 87 7.80 8.49 -10.78
CA GLY A 87 7.86 7.62 -11.94
C GLY A 87 7.04 8.27 -13.05
N LYS A 88 7.71 8.58 -14.17
CA LYS A 88 7.11 9.12 -15.40
C LYS A 88 5.79 8.40 -15.68
N LYS A 89 4.67 9.13 -15.56
CA LYS A 89 3.42 8.69 -16.16
C LYS A 89 3.65 8.75 -17.66
N ASP A 90 3.67 7.60 -18.33
CA ASP A 90 3.54 7.59 -19.78
C ASP A 90 2.30 8.41 -20.16
N PRO A 91 2.36 9.26 -21.19
CA PRO A 91 1.23 10.10 -21.57
C PRO A 91 0.01 9.20 -21.83
N PRO A 92 -1.20 9.59 -21.37
CA PRO A 92 -2.40 8.84 -21.67
C PRO A 92 -2.51 8.71 -23.20
N LYS A 93 -2.62 7.46 -23.70
CA LYS A 93 -2.85 7.22 -25.12
C LYS A 93 -4.10 8.01 -25.54
N PRO A 94 -4.06 8.75 -26.66
CA PRO A 94 -5.23 9.49 -27.12
C PRO A 94 -6.37 8.52 -27.37
N HIS A 95 -7.52 8.78 -26.75
CA HIS A 95 -8.74 8.03 -27.00
C HIS A 95 -9.20 8.43 -28.42
N VAL A 96 -8.96 7.58 -29.40
CA VAL A 96 -9.48 7.81 -30.75
C VAL A 96 -10.99 7.58 -30.68
N PRO A 97 -11.83 8.59 -30.97
CA PRO A 97 -13.26 8.35 -31.13
C PRO A 97 -13.44 7.41 -32.32
N THR A 98 -14.08 6.26 -32.10
CA THR A 98 -14.57 5.42 -33.20
C THR A 98 -15.65 6.21 -33.93
N GLU A 99 -15.38 6.66 -35.15
CA GLU A 99 -16.41 7.17 -36.03
C GLU A 99 -17.44 6.06 -36.28
N ILE A 100 -18.67 6.27 -35.83
CA ILE A 100 -19.80 5.41 -36.15
C ILE A 100 -20.30 5.90 -37.50
N THR A 101 -19.83 5.29 -38.59
CA THR A 101 -20.37 5.55 -39.93
C THR A 101 -21.69 4.79 -40.07
N VAL A 102 -22.81 5.46 -39.79
CA VAL A 102 -24.14 4.92 -40.11
C VAL A 102 -24.29 4.94 -41.64
N ARG A 103 -24.33 3.77 -42.27
CA ARG A 103 -24.64 3.64 -43.71
C ARG A 103 -26.15 3.68 -43.91
N SER A 104 -26.59 4.24 -45.03
CA SER A 104 -28.02 4.34 -45.40
C SER A 104 -28.74 2.99 -45.48
N ASP A 105 -27.99 1.89 -45.51
CA ASP A 105 -28.51 0.52 -45.56
C ASP A 105 -28.75 -0.10 -44.16
N GLU A 106 -28.31 0.54 -43.07
CA GLU A 106 -28.35 -0.02 -41.71
C GLU A 106 -29.53 0.47 -40.86
N VAL A 107 -30.43 1.27 -41.45
CA VAL A 107 -31.64 1.77 -40.77
C VAL A 107 -32.87 1.10 -41.37
N ASP A 108 -33.15 -0.12 -40.92
CA ASP A 108 -34.44 -0.78 -41.18
C ASP A 108 -35.54 -0.06 -40.38
N PHE A 109 -36.19 0.92 -41.01
CA PHE A 109 -37.47 1.45 -40.54
C PHE A 109 -38.57 0.45 -40.94
N LEU A 110 -38.77 -0.59 -40.13
CA LEU A 110 -39.87 -1.55 -40.27
C LEU A 110 -40.70 -1.61 -38.98
#